data_AF-A0A355W5D5-F1
#
_entry.id   AF-A0A355W5D5-F1
#
_cell.length_a   1.000
_cell.length_b   1.000
_cell.length_c   1.000
_cell.angle_alpha   90.00
_cell.angle_beta   90.00
_cell.angle_gamma   90.00
#
_symmetry.space_group_name_H-M   'P 1'
#
loop_
_entity.id
_entity.type
_entity.pdbx_description
1 polymer ?
#
loop_
_entity_poly.entity_id
_entity_poly.type
_entity_poly.pdbx_seq_one_letter_code
_entity_poly.pdbx_strand_id
1 'polypeptide(L)'
;MVKYMDGCWHCIHPDFLENQLQRTLDNLQMDRLDIYLLHNPEYFLTNIKKNRTMDLQSARQEYERRIARAFRWLEEKVKASKIQAYGISANTFINSAEDFEFTSLERMLELAEAITPDHNFKVIQFPFNLFEAGACLEKNQANGSKTLLEVALEKNMGTMINRPLNAITDNRMIRLTSFEKIDYQTTMDSFAALRKKIQELESRFKNYFKVKWPEGITAAPVNRLFTNAYYLPSALLEVRGWEQWDYEKEYRILPQMYEDLNSLNDKIPDDSAWQEWVEEFSRSLSGMMEIATAHFQASKNSFSEMFCKQLDDLEPALKSSPSLSRKALRILRSVPGINCILLGMRKQDYVDDAFDVLKEPPIQNAARILSAIAKETLVQQWNKA
;
A
#
# COMPACT_ATOMS: atom_id res chain seq x y z
N MET A 1 24.91 1.00 -5.21
CA MET A 1 23.53 0.51 -5.38
C MET A 1 23.34 -0.75 -4.54
N VAL A 2 22.10 -1.11 -4.19
CA VAL A 2 21.77 -2.38 -3.53
C VAL A 2 20.58 -3.04 -4.21
N LYS A 3 20.54 -4.37 -4.20
CA LYS A 3 19.42 -5.13 -4.75
C LYS A 3 18.26 -5.09 -3.75
N TYR A 4 17.08 -4.67 -4.21
CA TYR A 4 15.86 -4.65 -3.40
C TYR A 4 14.99 -5.88 -3.68
N MET A 5 14.73 -6.15 -4.96
CA MET A 5 14.06 -7.36 -5.46
C MET A 5 14.60 -7.74 -6.84
N ASP A 6 14.18 -8.87 -7.40
CA ASP A 6 14.62 -9.28 -8.74
C ASP A 6 14.24 -8.22 -9.78
N GLY A 7 15.21 -7.87 -10.63
CA GLY A 7 15.07 -6.79 -11.61
C GLY A 7 15.05 -5.37 -11.04
N CYS A 8 15.12 -5.17 -9.72
CA CYS A 8 14.97 -3.85 -9.09
C CYS A 8 16.10 -3.52 -8.12
N TRP A 9 16.76 -2.39 -8.36
CA TRP A 9 17.90 -1.90 -7.59
C TRP A 9 17.62 -0.52 -7.01
N HIS A 10 18.14 -0.29 -5.80
CA HIS A 10 18.07 0.99 -5.11
C HIS A 10 19.40 1.74 -5.19
N CYS A 11 19.33 3.03 -5.49
CA CYS A 11 20.50 3.90 -5.57
C CYS A 11 20.15 5.33 -5.13
N ILE A 12 20.99 5.92 -4.30
CA ILE A 12 20.96 7.34 -3.91
C ILE A 12 22.30 8.02 -4.20
N HIS A 13 23.08 7.46 -5.11
CA HIS A 13 24.36 8.04 -5.50
C HIS A 13 24.11 9.31 -6.33
N PRO A 14 24.89 10.40 -6.14
CA PRO A 14 24.70 11.65 -6.88
C PRO A 14 24.54 11.49 -8.40
N ASP A 15 25.38 10.70 -9.06
CA ASP A 15 25.28 10.47 -10.52
C ASP A 15 23.93 9.87 -10.95
N PHE A 16 23.36 9.00 -10.12
CA PHE A 16 22.03 8.45 -10.37
C PHE A 16 20.95 9.50 -10.10
N LEU A 17 21.06 10.23 -8.99
CA LEU A 17 20.12 11.29 -8.63
C LEU A 17 20.08 12.41 -9.68
N GLU A 18 21.23 12.77 -10.27
CA GLU A 18 21.32 13.71 -11.38
C GLU A 18 20.47 13.25 -12.56
N ASN A 19 20.64 12.00 -12.97
CA ASN A 19 19.87 11.42 -14.06
C ASN A 19 18.37 11.37 -13.74
N GLN A 20 18.00 11.02 -12.49
CA GLN A 20 16.59 10.97 -12.08
C GLN A 20 15.94 12.35 -12.00
N LEU A 21 16.67 13.37 -11.51
CA LEU A 21 16.16 14.73 -11.42
C LEU A 21 15.84 15.29 -12.81
N GLN A 22 16.77 15.15 -13.76
CA GLN A 22 16.55 15.63 -15.13
C GLN A 22 15.30 14.98 -15.74
N ARG A 23 15.18 13.66 -15.66
CA ARG A 23 14.02 12.93 -16.18
C ARG A 23 12.72 13.32 -15.49
N THR A 24 12.77 13.58 -14.19
CA THR A 24 11.59 14.02 -13.42
C THR A 24 11.11 15.40 -13.88
N LEU A 25 12.04 16.35 -14.04
CA LEU A 25 11.74 17.69 -14.52
C LEU A 25 11.16 17.66 -15.94
N ASP A 26 11.76 16.86 -16.84
CA ASP A 26 11.27 16.70 -18.21
C ASP A 26 9.85 16.12 -18.24
N ASN A 27 9.59 15.07 -17.44
CA ASN A 27 8.28 14.42 -17.37
C ASN A 27 7.19 15.32 -16.78
N LEU A 28 7.55 16.13 -15.77
CA LEU A 28 6.62 17.07 -15.14
C LEU A 28 6.49 18.38 -15.93
N GLN A 29 7.34 18.61 -16.93
CA GLN A 29 7.45 19.87 -17.67
C GLN A 29 7.68 21.06 -16.74
N MET A 30 8.59 20.89 -15.78
CA MET A 30 8.93 21.90 -14.78
C MET A 30 10.42 22.22 -14.80
N ASP A 31 10.78 23.46 -14.49
CA ASP A 31 12.18 23.87 -14.40
C ASP A 31 12.84 23.54 -13.06
N ARG A 32 12.01 23.36 -12.02
CA ARG A 32 12.41 23.11 -10.63
C ARG A 32 11.35 22.33 -9.85
N LEU A 33 11.76 21.74 -8.73
CA LEU A 33 10.88 21.10 -7.75
C LEU A 33 10.81 21.93 -6.46
N ASP A 34 9.64 22.01 -5.82
CA ASP A 34 9.55 22.60 -4.48
C ASP A 34 10.23 21.71 -3.45
N ILE A 35 9.97 20.40 -3.49
CA ILE A 35 10.52 19.43 -2.53
C ILE A 35 11.02 18.19 -3.28
N TYR A 36 12.25 17.75 -2.98
CA TYR A 36 12.80 16.47 -3.43
C TYR A 36 13.02 15.52 -2.24
N LEU A 37 12.49 14.30 -2.28
CA LEU A 37 12.67 13.31 -1.22
C LEU A 37 13.58 12.16 -1.66
N LEU A 38 14.63 11.86 -0.88
CA LEU A 38 15.33 10.58 -1.02
C LEU A 38 14.39 9.45 -0.61
N HIS A 39 14.11 8.55 -1.54
CA HIS A 39 13.14 7.48 -1.32
C HIS A 39 13.80 6.22 -0.76
N ASN A 40 13.32 5.78 0.41
CA ASN A 40 13.68 4.58 1.15
C ASN A 40 15.19 4.31 1.24
N PRO A 41 16.02 5.25 1.75
CA PRO A 41 17.44 5.01 1.92
C PRO A 41 17.74 3.75 2.75
N GLU A 42 16.84 3.37 3.67
CA GLU A 42 16.95 2.19 4.54
C GLU A 42 17.11 0.87 3.78
N TYR A 43 16.78 0.79 2.49
CA TYR A 43 16.98 -0.42 1.68
C TYR A 43 18.45 -0.88 1.65
N PHE A 44 19.40 0.03 1.89
CA PHE A 44 20.77 -0.38 2.16
C PHE A 44 20.88 -1.26 3.41
N LEU A 45 20.33 -0.81 4.54
CA LEU A 45 20.34 -1.56 5.80
C LEU A 45 19.55 -2.86 5.67
N THR A 46 18.42 -2.86 4.96
CA THR A 46 17.66 -4.06 4.63
C THR A 46 18.53 -5.09 3.91
N ASN A 47 19.30 -4.66 2.91
CA ASN A 47 20.19 -5.54 2.16
C ASN A 47 21.30 -6.12 3.04
N ILE A 48 21.91 -5.28 3.90
CA ILE A 48 22.93 -5.74 4.86
C ILE A 48 22.35 -6.75 5.85
N LYS A 49 21.19 -6.47 6.44
CA LYS A 49 20.49 -7.35 7.40
C LYS A 49 20.16 -8.71 6.77
N LYS A 50 19.62 -8.71 5.54
CA LYS A 50 19.27 -9.93 4.80
C LYS A 50 20.49 -10.80 4.47
N ASN A 51 21.58 -10.17 4.02
CA ASN A 51 22.77 -10.89 3.54
C ASN A 51 23.86 -11.07 4.62
N ARG A 52 23.69 -10.44 5.80
CA ARG A 52 24.63 -10.46 6.93
C ARG A 52 26.06 -10.07 6.55
N THR A 53 26.20 -9.04 5.72
CA THR A 53 27.49 -8.66 5.12
C THR A 53 28.31 -7.68 5.96
N MET A 54 27.70 -7.02 6.94
CA MET A 54 28.36 -6.05 7.85
C MET A 54 27.71 -6.11 9.24
N ASP A 55 28.47 -5.79 10.27
CA ASP A 55 27.93 -5.52 11.60
C ASP A 55 27.13 -4.20 11.64
N LEU A 56 26.34 -4.00 12.69
CA LEU A 56 25.46 -2.84 12.82
C LEU A 56 26.23 -1.52 12.80
N GLN A 57 27.36 -1.41 13.50
CA GLN A 57 28.09 -0.15 13.59
C GLN A 57 28.66 0.25 12.23
N SER A 58 29.31 -0.69 11.53
CA SER A 58 29.84 -0.46 10.18
C SER A 58 28.72 -0.15 9.18
N ALA A 59 27.59 -0.86 9.26
CA ALA A 59 26.43 -0.59 8.41
C ALA A 59 25.86 0.82 8.64
N ARG A 60 25.78 1.26 9.90
CA ARG A 60 25.32 2.62 10.26
C ARG A 60 26.25 3.70 9.70
N GLN A 61 27.56 3.52 9.85
CA GLN A 61 28.53 4.47 9.31
C GLN A 61 28.45 4.59 7.78
N GLU A 62 28.36 3.48 7.06
CA GLU A 62 28.22 3.51 5.60
C GLU A 62 26.87 4.09 5.16
N TYR A 63 25.80 3.81 5.90
CA TYR A 63 24.48 4.39 5.67
C TYR A 63 24.51 5.92 5.77
N GLU A 64 25.05 6.45 6.86
CA GLU A 64 25.22 7.89 7.09
C GLU A 64 26.13 8.52 6.03
N ARG A 65 27.24 7.86 5.66
CA ARG A 65 28.15 8.34 4.61
C ARG A 65 27.45 8.48 3.26
N ARG A 66 26.62 7.51 2.89
CA ARG A 66 25.84 7.53 1.64
C ARG A 66 24.82 8.66 1.62
N ILE A 67 24.12 8.88 2.73
CA ILE A 67 23.15 9.98 2.86
C ILE A 67 23.85 11.33 2.82
N ALA A 68 24.94 11.51 3.59
CA ALA A 68 25.71 12.76 3.58
C ALA A 68 26.19 13.13 2.17
N ARG A 69 26.60 12.14 1.37
CA ARG A 69 26.98 12.35 -0.03
C ARG A 69 25.79 12.80 -0.90
N ALA A 70 24.61 12.21 -0.70
CA ALA A 70 23.40 12.63 -1.40
C ALA A 70 22.94 14.04 -0.96
N PHE A 71 23.06 14.37 0.33
CA PHE A 71 22.73 15.69 0.87
C PHE A 71 23.61 16.79 0.28
N ARG A 72 24.93 16.57 0.12
CA ARG A 72 25.80 17.55 -0.54
C ARG A 72 25.33 17.85 -1.96
N TRP A 73 24.96 16.82 -2.73
CA TRP A 73 24.41 16.99 -4.07
C TRP A 73 23.06 17.72 -4.04
N LEU A 74 22.18 17.43 -3.07
CA LEU A 74 20.91 18.14 -2.92
C LEU A 74 21.12 19.63 -2.61
N GLU A 75 22.07 19.98 -1.73
CA GLU A 75 22.43 21.37 -1.45
C GLU A 75 22.99 22.09 -2.69
N GLU A 76 23.76 21.40 -3.54
CA GLU A 76 24.20 21.95 -4.83
C GLU A 76 23.00 22.24 -5.76
N LYS A 77 22.00 21.35 -5.80
CA LYS A 77 20.77 21.56 -6.59
C LYS A 77 19.87 22.65 -6.04
N VAL A 78 19.88 22.86 -4.73
CA VAL A 78 19.23 24.01 -4.12
C VAL A 78 19.92 25.31 -4.52
N LYS A 79 21.25 25.38 -4.43
CA LYS A 79 22.01 26.55 -4.90
C LYS A 79 21.78 26.82 -6.40
N ALA A 80 21.62 25.78 -7.21
CA ALA A 80 21.30 25.89 -8.63
C ALA A 80 19.81 26.18 -8.92
N SER A 81 18.97 26.41 -7.90
CA SER A 81 17.52 26.66 -8.01
C SER A 81 16.73 25.56 -8.73
N LYS A 82 17.25 24.33 -8.80
CA LYS A 82 16.56 23.16 -9.37
C LYS A 82 15.66 22.47 -8.35
N ILE A 83 15.94 22.63 -7.07
CA ILE A 83 15.18 22.12 -5.94
C ILE A 83 15.07 23.26 -4.93
N GLN A 84 13.91 23.50 -4.30
CA GLN A 84 13.82 24.55 -3.25
C GLN A 84 14.15 23.99 -1.86
N ALA A 85 13.67 22.79 -1.54
CA ALA A 85 14.00 22.07 -0.32
C ALA A 85 14.08 20.57 -0.57
N TYR A 86 14.67 19.82 0.37
CA TYR A 86 14.74 18.38 0.26
C TYR A 86 14.44 17.66 1.56
N GLY A 87 14.31 16.34 1.45
CA GLY A 87 13.89 15.49 2.54
C GLY A 87 14.21 14.01 2.35
N ILE A 88 13.73 13.20 3.28
CA ILE A 88 13.79 11.74 3.22
C ILE A 88 12.38 11.18 3.37
N SER A 89 12.03 10.23 2.51
CA SER A 89 10.90 9.33 2.69
C SER A 89 11.44 7.99 3.16
N ALA A 90 11.15 7.61 4.40
CA ALA A 90 11.62 6.34 4.97
C ALA A 90 10.53 5.70 5.83
N ASN A 91 10.35 4.40 5.66
CA ASN A 91 9.38 3.63 6.45
C ASN A 91 9.87 3.42 7.88
N THR A 92 11.19 3.37 8.06
CA THR A 92 11.85 3.04 9.31
C THR A 92 12.06 4.24 10.24
N PHE A 93 11.51 5.42 9.93
CA PHE A 93 11.51 6.55 10.86
C PHE A 93 10.69 6.27 12.13
N ILE A 94 9.69 5.38 12.03
CA ILE A 94 8.76 5.07 13.13
C ILE A 94 9.15 3.84 13.95
N ASN A 95 10.26 3.17 13.58
CA ASN A 95 10.70 1.95 14.23
C ASN A 95 11.43 2.25 15.54
N SER A 96 11.57 1.26 16.42
CA SER A 96 12.39 1.36 17.62
C SER A 96 13.83 1.75 17.28
N ALA A 97 14.48 2.52 18.17
CA ALA A 97 15.90 2.89 18.02
C ALA A 97 16.85 1.67 17.99
N GLU A 98 16.40 0.52 18.51
CA GLU A 98 17.13 -0.75 18.48
C GLU A 98 17.01 -1.49 17.15
N ASP A 99 16.09 -1.08 16.25
CA ASP A 99 15.95 -1.72 14.96
C ASP A 99 17.19 -1.47 14.09
N PHE A 100 17.74 -2.54 13.53
CA PHE A 100 18.85 -2.52 12.60
C PHE A 100 18.62 -1.57 11.41
N GLU A 101 17.37 -1.41 10.99
CA GLU A 101 16.97 -0.62 9.81
C GLU A 101 16.50 0.80 10.19
N PHE A 102 16.38 1.13 11.48
CA PHE A 102 15.88 2.43 11.98
C PHE A 102 16.54 3.63 11.30
N THR A 103 15.79 4.65 10.89
CA THR A 103 16.37 5.90 10.40
C THR A 103 16.13 7.00 11.42
N SER A 104 17.18 7.49 12.08
CA SER A 104 17.08 8.53 13.10
C SER A 104 16.99 9.92 12.46
N LEU A 105 15.92 10.68 12.76
CA LEU A 105 15.77 12.06 12.29
C LEU A 105 16.90 12.97 12.80
N GLU A 106 17.30 12.82 14.07
CA GLU A 106 18.37 13.61 14.68
C GLU A 106 19.69 13.44 13.95
N ARG A 107 20.06 12.18 13.63
CA ARG A 107 21.27 11.91 12.84
C ARG A 107 21.19 12.54 11.46
N MET A 108 20.02 12.52 10.80
CA MET A 108 19.87 13.14 9.49
C MET A 108 20.03 14.67 9.56
N LEU A 109 19.49 15.30 10.60
CA LEU A 109 19.67 16.74 10.84
C LEU A 109 21.15 17.08 11.07
N GLU A 110 21.84 16.32 11.91
CA GLU A 110 23.28 16.53 12.18
C GLU A 110 24.13 16.36 10.91
N LEU A 111 23.79 15.40 10.04
CA LEU A 111 24.46 15.25 8.74
C LEU A 111 24.22 16.44 7.81
N ALA A 112 23.02 17.03 7.82
CA ALA A 112 22.70 18.20 7.01
C ALA A 112 23.43 19.46 7.55
N GLU A 113 23.38 19.68 8.87
CA GLU A 113 24.03 20.80 9.55
C GLU A 113 25.55 20.79 9.39
N ALA A 114 26.17 19.59 9.40
CA ALA A 114 27.60 19.43 9.14
C ALA A 114 28.02 19.80 7.70
N ILE A 115 27.09 19.84 6.74
CA ILE A 115 27.36 20.29 5.37
C ILE A 115 27.24 21.81 5.29
N THR A 116 26.17 22.37 5.84
CA THR A 116 25.95 23.82 5.95
C THR A 116 25.00 24.09 7.13
N PRO A 117 25.27 25.08 8.00
CA PRO A 117 24.38 25.40 9.11
C PRO A 117 22.97 25.81 8.65
N ASP A 118 22.87 26.47 7.50
CA ASP A 118 21.59 26.84 6.87
C ASP A 118 21.19 25.81 5.80
N HIS A 119 21.00 24.56 6.23
CA HIS A 119 20.67 23.46 5.34
C HIS A 119 19.21 23.49 4.86
N ASN A 120 18.97 22.85 3.71
CA ASN A 120 17.67 22.74 3.05
C ASN A 120 17.00 21.37 3.24
N PHE A 121 17.54 20.53 4.12
CA PHE A 121 16.81 19.37 4.66
C PHE A 121 15.65 19.86 5.54
N LYS A 122 14.44 19.90 4.99
CA LYS A 122 13.25 20.50 5.64
C LYS A 122 12.05 19.57 5.75
N VAL A 123 12.04 18.42 5.05
CA VAL A 123 10.85 17.58 4.94
C VAL A 123 11.14 16.12 5.26
N ILE A 124 10.23 15.45 5.97
CA ILE A 124 10.26 14.01 6.14
C ILE A 124 8.92 13.38 5.76
N GLN A 125 9.00 12.18 5.19
CA GLN A 125 7.84 11.35 4.89
C GLN A 125 7.96 9.98 5.53
N PHE A 126 6.89 9.51 6.17
CA PHE A 126 6.86 8.25 6.91
C PHE A 126 5.44 7.67 6.97
N PRO A 127 5.30 6.35 7.22
CA PRO A 127 4.00 5.72 7.43
C PRO A 127 3.38 6.19 8.73
N PHE A 128 2.09 6.54 8.68
CA PHE A 128 1.32 6.87 9.86
C PHE A 128 -0.17 6.62 9.62
N ASN A 129 -0.78 5.78 10.44
CA ASN A 129 -2.20 5.49 10.44
C ASN A 129 -2.64 5.01 11.84
N LEU A 130 -3.91 4.57 11.97
CA LEU A 130 -4.46 4.14 13.25
C LEU A 130 -3.73 2.95 13.88
N PHE A 131 -3.00 2.17 13.10
CA PHE A 131 -2.26 0.98 13.55
C PHE A 131 -0.74 1.15 13.50
N GLU A 132 -0.22 1.99 12.60
CA GLU A 132 1.19 2.37 12.50
C GLU A 132 1.41 3.76 13.16
N ALA A 133 1.08 3.86 14.45
CA ALA A 133 1.13 5.12 15.19
C ALA A 133 2.53 5.46 15.77
N GLY A 134 3.58 4.76 15.35
CA GLY A 134 4.93 4.87 15.92
C GLY A 134 5.51 6.28 15.91
N ALA A 135 5.24 7.07 14.86
CA ALA A 135 5.68 8.48 14.81
C ALA A 135 5.23 9.33 16.01
N CYS A 136 4.09 8.97 16.61
CA CYS A 136 3.45 9.68 17.73
C CYS A 136 3.64 8.97 19.08
N LEU A 137 3.91 7.67 19.10
CA LEU A 137 3.89 6.86 20.33
C LEU A 137 5.24 6.23 20.66
N GLU A 138 6.07 5.92 19.67
CA GLU A 138 7.37 5.30 19.86
C GLU A 138 8.41 6.37 20.18
N LYS A 139 9.00 6.27 21.36
CA LYS A 139 10.10 7.16 21.76
C LYS A 139 11.42 6.60 21.25
N ASN A 140 11.71 6.88 19.99
CA ASN A 140 12.91 6.44 19.30
C ASN A 140 13.95 7.55 19.06
N GLN A 141 13.67 8.78 19.50
CA GLN A 141 14.57 9.93 19.40
C GLN A 141 15.03 10.41 20.78
N ALA A 142 16.08 11.24 20.81
CA ALA A 142 16.66 11.88 21.98
C ALA A 142 16.93 10.86 23.11
N ASN A 143 17.67 9.80 22.79
CA ASN A 143 17.95 8.67 23.69
C ASN A 143 16.68 8.06 24.32
N GLY A 144 15.62 7.94 23.54
CA GLY A 144 14.35 7.34 23.97
C GLY A 144 13.46 8.27 24.79
N SER A 145 13.73 9.58 24.81
CA SER A 145 12.90 10.55 25.52
C SER A 145 11.79 11.16 24.67
N LYS A 146 11.98 11.19 23.33
CA LYS A 146 11.09 11.85 22.37
C LYS A 146 10.70 10.94 21.22
N THR A 147 9.55 11.24 20.64
CA THR A 147 9.01 10.64 19.41
C THR A 147 9.50 11.39 18.17
N LEU A 148 9.30 10.79 16.99
CA LEU A 148 9.62 11.44 15.71
C LEU A 148 8.90 12.79 15.55
N LEU A 149 7.61 12.86 15.88
CA LEU A 149 6.82 14.08 15.71
C LEU A 149 7.22 15.19 16.67
N GLU A 150 7.61 14.86 17.91
CA GLU A 150 8.12 15.84 18.87
C GLU A 150 9.41 16.49 18.35
N VAL A 151 10.36 15.70 17.83
CA VAL A 151 11.59 16.24 17.24
C VAL A 151 11.29 17.03 15.96
N ALA A 152 10.38 16.55 15.10
CA ALA A 152 9.99 17.26 13.89
C ALA A 152 9.39 18.65 14.21
N LEU A 153 8.54 18.76 15.23
CA LEU A 153 7.98 20.02 15.71
C LEU A 153 9.07 20.97 16.24
N GLU A 154 9.94 20.47 17.12
CA GLU A 154 11.03 21.27 17.70
C GLU A 154 12.00 21.81 16.65
N LYS A 155 12.20 21.07 15.58
CA LYS A 155 13.10 21.41 14.46
C LYS A 155 12.38 22.07 13.28
N ASN A 156 11.08 22.37 13.43
CA ASN A 156 10.23 22.99 12.41
C ASN A 156 10.30 22.27 11.04
N MET A 157 10.24 20.94 11.08
CA MET A 157 10.25 20.09 9.90
C MET A 157 8.85 19.94 9.32
N GLY A 158 8.74 20.00 7.99
CA GLY A 158 7.53 19.61 7.28
C GLY A 158 7.36 18.09 7.31
N THR A 159 6.21 17.62 7.75
CA THR A 159 5.90 16.18 7.79
C THR A 159 4.84 15.79 6.77
N MET A 160 5.07 14.66 6.11
CA MET A 160 4.14 14.06 5.17
C MET A 160 3.88 12.61 5.59
N ILE A 161 2.63 12.23 5.78
CA ILE A 161 2.32 10.83 6.08
C ILE A 161 1.86 10.10 4.83
N ASN A 162 2.38 8.89 4.64
CA ASN A 162 1.85 7.95 3.66
C ASN A 162 1.08 6.83 4.36
N ARG A 163 0.36 6.04 3.57
CA ARG A 163 -0.44 4.90 4.06
C ARG A 163 -1.51 5.25 5.12
N PRO A 164 -2.18 6.42 5.07
CA PRO A 164 -3.11 6.84 6.12
C PRO A 164 -4.33 5.93 6.26
N LEU A 165 -4.71 5.27 5.17
CA LEU A 165 -5.86 4.35 5.09
C LEU A 165 -5.45 2.91 4.77
N ASN A 166 -4.16 2.60 4.79
CA ASN A 166 -3.63 1.26 4.49
C ASN A 166 -2.59 0.89 5.54
N ALA A 167 -2.96 0.20 6.61
CA ALA A 167 -1.96 -0.20 7.61
C ALA A 167 -1.22 -1.48 7.20
N ILE A 168 0.04 -1.61 7.58
CA ILE A 168 0.72 -2.91 7.57
C ILE A 168 0.93 -3.42 9.00
N THR A 169 0.32 -4.55 9.33
CA THR A 169 0.50 -5.24 10.63
C THR A 169 0.82 -6.71 10.36
N ASP A 170 1.84 -7.28 11.00
CA ASP A 170 2.23 -8.70 10.85
C ASP A 170 2.36 -9.16 9.38
N ASN A 171 3.00 -8.34 8.54
CA ASN A 171 3.18 -8.60 7.10
C ASN A 171 1.87 -8.61 6.26
N ARG A 172 0.78 -8.02 6.77
CA ARG A 172 -0.53 -7.92 6.10
C ARG A 172 -0.94 -6.47 5.90
N MET A 173 -1.50 -6.14 4.74
CA MET A 173 -2.07 -4.81 4.46
C MET A 173 -3.55 -4.77 4.87
N ILE A 174 -3.94 -3.75 5.63
CA ILE A 174 -5.28 -3.51 6.15
C ILE A 174 -5.81 -2.19 5.56
N ARG A 175 -6.86 -2.25 4.73
CA ARG A 175 -7.52 -1.05 4.19
C ARG A 175 -8.65 -0.55 5.11
N LEU A 176 -8.57 0.73 5.49
CA LEU A 176 -9.52 1.45 6.36
C LEU A 176 -10.61 2.19 5.55
N THR A 177 -11.40 1.47 4.75
CA THR A 177 -12.51 2.05 3.95
C THR A 177 -13.80 1.23 4.09
N SER A 178 -14.96 1.88 4.11
CA SER A 178 -16.28 1.23 4.08
C SER A 178 -16.68 0.83 2.65
N PHE A 179 -17.38 -0.31 2.49
CA PHE A 179 -17.91 -0.78 1.20
C PHE A 179 -19.45 -0.90 1.26
N GLU A 180 -20.11 -0.98 0.10
CA GLU A 180 -21.57 -1.14 0.02
C GLU A 180 -22.02 -2.51 0.57
N LYS A 181 -23.25 -2.58 1.13
CA LYS A 181 -23.82 -3.81 1.69
C LYS A 181 -24.36 -4.69 0.58
N ILE A 182 -23.91 -5.95 0.54
CA ILE A 182 -24.46 -6.99 -0.33
C ILE A 182 -24.97 -8.13 0.56
N ASP A 183 -26.17 -8.63 0.27
CA ASP A 183 -26.79 -9.73 1.00
C ASP A 183 -26.01 -11.05 0.79
N TYR A 184 -25.56 -11.65 1.90
CA TYR A 184 -24.74 -12.86 1.90
C TYR A 184 -25.46 -14.05 1.27
N GLN A 185 -26.76 -14.21 1.53
CA GLN A 185 -27.54 -15.34 1.02
C GLN A 185 -27.69 -15.25 -0.50
N THR A 186 -28.09 -14.08 -1.01
CA THR A 186 -28.15 -13.80 -2.45
C THR A 186 -26.80 -14.00 -3.15
N THR A 187 -25.70 -13.64 -2.47
CA THR A 187 -24.32 -13.81 -2.97
C THR A 187 -23.98 -15.30 -3.15
N MET A 188 -24.29 -16.14 -2.16
CA MET A 188 -24.01 -17.58 -2.22
C MET A 188 -24.88 -18.32 -3.25
N ASP A 189 -26.16 -17.94 -3.37
CA ASP A 189 -27.06 -18.54 -4.36
C ASP A 189 -26.62 -18.20 -5.80
N SER A 190 -26.22 -16.94 -6.04
CA SER A 190 -25.67 -16.48 -7.32
C SER A 190 -24.36 -17.18 -7.65
N PHE A 191 -23.51 -17.42 -6.65
CA PHE A 191 -22.26 -18.15 -6.79
C PHE A 191 -22.49 -19.62 -7.20
N ALA A 192 -23.46 -20.30 -6.56
CA ALA A 192 -23.84 -21.67 -6.90
C ALA A 192 -24.38 -21.78 -8.34
N ALA A 193 -25.20 -20.80 -8.77
CA ALA A 193 -25.72 -20.74 -10.13
C ALA A 193 -24.60 -20.57 -11.18
N LEU A 194 -23.66 -19.66 -10.95
CA LEU A 194 -22.52 -19.46 -11.86
C LEU A 194 -21.58 -20.67 -11.90
N ARG A 195 -21.36 -21.34 -10.76
CA ARG A 195 -20.58 -22.58 -10.72
C ARG A 195 -21.20 -23.65 -11.61
N LYS A 196 -22.51 -23.84 -11.52
CA LYS A 196 -23.23 -24.79 -12.39
C LYS A 196 -23.06 -24.43 -13.86
N LYS A 197 -23.14 -23.14 -14.20
CA LYS A 197 -22.93 -22.65 -15.57
C LYS A 197 -21.51 -22.92 -16.08
N ILE A 198 -20.48 -22.75 -15.24
CA ILE A 198 -19.11 -23.09 -15.61
C ILE A 198 -18.92 -24.61 -15.81
N GLN A 199 -19.58 -25.45 -14.99
CA GLN A 199 -19.57 -26.92 -15.18
C GLN A 199 -20.20 -27.34 -16.51
N GLU A 200 -21.31 -26.69 -16.89
CA GLU A 200 -21.98 -26.91 -18.18
C GLU A 200 -21.06 -26.48 -19.34
N LEU A 201 -20.39 -25.33 -19.21
CA LEU A 201 -19.43 -24.83 -20.20
C LEU A 201 -18.20 -25.73 -20.33
N GLU A 202 -17.69 -26.28 -19.23
CA GLU A 202 -16.61 -27.27 -19.26
C GLU A 202 -17.03 -28.55 -19.97
N SER A 203 -18.26 -29.02 -19.71
CA SER A 203 -18.81 -30.20 -20.37
C SER A 203 -19.00 -29.96 -21.87
N ARG A 204 -19.51 -28.79 -22.25
CA ARG A 204 -19.64 -28.36 -23.66
C ARG A 204 -18.26 -28.29 -24.32
N PHE A 205 -17.26 -27.73 -23.63
CA PHE A 205 -15.88 -27.69 -24.10
C PHE A 205 -15.35 -29.09 -24.42
N LYS A 206 -15.43 -30.01 -23.44
CA LYS A 206 -14.91 -31.38 -23.56
C LYS A 206 -15.62 -32.24 -24.60
N ASN A 207 -16.89 -31.97 -24.88
CA ASN A 207 -17.68 -32.78 -25.81
C ASN A 207 -17.67 -32.22 -27.24
N TYR A 208 -17.70 -30.91 -27.41
CA TYR A 208 -17.82 -30.26 -28.72
C TYR A 208 -16.45 -29.88 -29.32
N PHE A 209 -15.55 -29.32 -28.50
CA PHE A 209 -14.28 -28.76 -29.00
C PHE A 209 -13.09 -29.73 -28.91
N LYS A 210 -13.18 -30.77 -28.08
CA LYS A 210 -12.15 -31.82 -27.97
C LYS A 210 -11.84 -32.52 -29.30
N VAL A 211 -12.82 -32.60 -30.21
CA VAL A 211 -12.68 -33.26 -31.52
C VAL A 211 -12.04 -32.33 -32.57
N LYS A 212 -12.13 -31.00 -32.39
CA LYS A 212 -11.56 -29.98 -33.28
C LYS A 212 -10.15 -29.51 -32.83
N TRP A 213 -9.53 -30.25 -31.92
CA TRP A 213 -8.26 -29.90 -31.29
C TRP A 213 -7.08 -30.18 -32.23
N PRO A 214 -6.26 -29.18 -32.60
CA PRO A 214 -5.08 -29.42 -33.43
C PRO A 214 -4.07 -30.35 -32.75
N GLU A 215 -3.39 -31.19 -33.54
CA GLU A 215 -2.32 -32.08 -33.02
C GLU A 215 -1.19 -31.27 -32.36
N GLY A 216 -0.71 -31.75 -31.19
CA GLY A 216 0.45 -31.18 -30.49
C GLY A 216 0.14 -30.11 -29.42
N ILE A 217 -1.11 -29.73 -29.20
CA ILE A 217 -1.48 -28.75 -28.15
C ILE A 217 -1.80 -29.45 -26.82
N THR A 218 -1.23 -28.96 -25.73
CA THR A 218 -1.48 -29.48 -24.37
C THR A 218 -2.83 -28.99 -23.83
N ALA A 219 -3.52 -29.83 -23.05
CA ALA A 219 -4.77 -29.45 -22.35
C ALA A 219 -4.54 -28.49 -21.17
N ALA A 220 -3.30 -28.03 -20.96
CA ALA A 220 -2.92 -27.27 -19.78
C ALA A 220 -3.62 -25.89 -19.65
N PRO A 221 -3.76 -25.06 -20.71
CA PRO A 221 -4.47 -23.78 -20.62
C PRO A 221 -5.95 -23.97 -20.24
N VAL A 222 -6.61 -24.95 -20.86
CA VAL A 222 -8.02 -25.30 -20.60
C VAL A 222 -8.21 -25.74 -19.15
N ASN A 223 -7.34 -26.63 -18.67
CA ASN A 223 -7.41 -27.11 -17.29
C ASN A 223 -7.22 -25.96 -16.29
N ARG A 224 -6.33 -24.99 -16.58
CA ARG A 224 -6.13 -23.81 -15.73
C ARG A 224 -7.36 -22.89 -15.68
N LEU A 225 -8.01 -22.66 -16.82
CA LEU A 225 -9.25 -21.86 -16.88
C LEU A 225 -10.32 -22.41 -15.92
N PHE A 226 -10.53 -23.74 -15.92
CA PHE A 226 -11.51 -24.37 -15.02
C PHE A 226 -11.01 -24.52 -13.58
N THR A 227 -9.70 -24.71 -13.37
CA THR A 227 -9.10 -24.80 -12.03
C THR A 227 -9.38 -23.54 -11.23
N ASN A 228 -9.25 -22.36 -11.83
CA ASN A 228 -9.55 -21.10 -11.15
C ASN A 228 -11.02 -21.02 -10.72
N ALA A 229 -11.95 -21.40 -11.60
CA ALA A 229 -13.38 -21.42 -11.31
C ALA A 229 -13.76 -22.42 -10.20
N TYR A 230 -13.07 -23.55 -10.10
CA TYR A 230 -13.30 -24.55 -9.05
C TYR A 230 -12.62 -24.23 -7.74
N TYR A 231 -11.49 -23.50 -7.78
CA TYR A 231 -10.75 -23.09 -6.60
C TYR A 231 -11.38 -21.87 -5.91
N LEU A 232 -11.96 -20.95 -6.69
CA LEU A 232 -12.67 -19.75 -6.23
C LEU A 232 -13.61 -19.96 -5.01
N PRO A 233 -14.52 -20.95 -4.98
CA PRO A 233 -15.36 -21.19 -3.79
C PRO A 233 -14.58 -21.54 -2.52
N SER A 234 -13.53 -22.35 -2.64
CA SER A 234 -12.70 -22.75 -1.50
C SER A 234 -11.74 -21.63 -1.11
N ALA A 235 -11.21 -20.90 -2.09
CA ALA A 235 -10.45 -19.68 -1.88
C ALA A 235 -11.29 -18.61 -1.18
N LEU A 236 -12.59 -18.51 -1.43
CA LEU A 236 -13.47 -17.60 -0.70
C LEU A 236 -13.57 -17.93 0.80
N LEU A 237 -13.40 -19.20 1.18
CA LEU A 237 -13.36 -19.65 2.57
C LEU A 237 -11.96 -19.57 3.19
N GLU A 238 -10.90 -19.64 2.37
CA GLU A 238 -9.50 -19.67 2.82
C GLU A 238 -8.78 -18.32 2.75
N VAL A 239 -9.11 -17.47 1.77
CA VAL A 239 -8.55 -16.14 1.58
C VAL A 239 -9.13 -15.24 2.66
N ARG A 240 -8.26 -14.72 3.51
CA ARG A 240 -8.67 -14.00 4.72
C ARG A 240 -8.75 -12.49 4.54
N GLY A 241 -8.75 -11.97 3.31
CA GLY A 241 -8.77 -10.53 3.08
C GLY A 241 -8.94 -10.07 1.63
N TRP A 242 -9.64 -8.93 1.47
CA TRP A 242 -9.86 -8.21 0.22
C TRP A 242 -8.56 -7.94 -0.56
N GLU A 243 -7.46 -7.59 0.11
CA GLU A 243 -6.22 -7.18 -0.53
C GLU A 243 -5.50 -8.35 -1.20
N GLN A 244 -5.52 -9.52 -0.55
CA GLN A 244 -5.06 -10.76 -1.14
C GLN A 244 -5.96 -11.12 -2.33
N TRP A 245 -7.28 -10.95 -2.18
CA TRP A 245 -8.22 -11.18 -3.28
C TRP A 245 -7.98 -10.23 -4.47
N ASP A 246 -7.88 -8.93 -4.24
CA ASP A 246 -7.71 -7.90 -5.28
C ASP A 246 -6.35 -8.05 -5.97
N TYR A 247 -5.28 -8.36 -5.22
CA TYR A 247 -3.98 -8.67 -5.80
C TYR A 247 -4.00 -9.96 -6.63
N GLU A 248 -4.51 -11.07 -6.09
CA GLU A 248 -4.60 -12.33 -6.81
C GLU A 248 -5.49 -12.19 -8.06
N LYS A 249 -6.62 -11.47 -7.96
CA LYS A 249 -7.51 -11.18 -9.08
C LYS A 249 -6.79 -10.37 -10.17
N GLU A 250 -6.23 -9.20 -9.84
CA GLU A 250 -5.65 -8.26 -10.81
C GLU A 250 -4.32 -8.75 -11.42
N TYR A 251 -3.47 -9.41 -10.63
CA TYR A 251 -2.10 -9.73 -11.04
C TYR A 251 -1.85 -11.21 -11.34
N ARG A 252 -2.75 -12.12 -10.94
CA ARG A 252 -2.58 -13.56 -11.20
C ARG A 252 -3.72 -14.14 -12.02
N ILE A 253 -4.97 -14.00 -11.56
CA ILE A 253 -6.09 -14.72 -12.15
C ILE A 253 -6.52 -14.08 -13.48
N LEU A 254 -6.75 -12.77 -13.52
CA LEU A 254 -7.15 -12.09 -14.75
C LEU A 254 -6.07 -12.15 -15.84
N PRO A 255 -4.78 -11.85 -15.56
CA PRO A 255 -3.73 -11.95 -16.59
C PRO A 255 -3.59 -13.37 -17.13
N GLN A 256 -3.55 -14.38 -16.24
CA GLN A 256 -3.45 -15.78 -16.65
C GLN A 256 -4.66 -16.23 -17.49
N MET A 257 -5.87 -15.75 -17.14
CA MET A 257 -7.08 -16.02 -17.90
C MET A 257 -7.01 -15.42 -19.30
N TYR A 258 -6.59 -14.15 -19.43
CA TYR A 258 -6.42 -13.51 -20.73
C TYR A 258 -5.37 -14.20 -21.58
N GLU A 259 -4.23 -14.59 -20.99
CA GLU A 259 -3.19 -15.37 -21.69
C GLU A 259 -3.70 -16.73 -22.16
N ASP A 260 -4.40 -17.46 -21.29
CA ASP A 260 -4.94 -18.79 -21.62
C ASP A 260 -6.02 -18.71 -22.69
N LEU A 261 -6.92 -17.72 -22.63
CA LEU A 261 -7.95 -17.48 -23.66
C LEU A 261 -7.35 -17.05 -24.99
N ASN A 262 -6.39 -16.12 -25.02
CA ASN A 262 -5.72 -15.69 -26.24
C ASN A 262 -4.97 -16.85 -26.91
N SER A 263 -4.26 -17.65 -26.11
CA SER A 263 -3.54 -18.85 -26.58
C SER A 263 -4.48 -19.89 -27.21
N LEU A 264 -5.73 -19.99 -26.74
CA LEU A 264 -6.75 -20.86 -27.33
C LEU A 264 -7.36 -20.25 -28.59
N ASN A 265 -7.59 -18.94 -28.61
CA ASN A 265 -8.15 -18.23 -29.76
C ASN A 265 -7.24 -18.30 -31.00
N ASP A 266 -5.92 -18.33 -30.80
CA ASP A 266 -4.95 -18.51 -31.89
C ASP A 266 -4.95 -19.93 -32.49
N LYS A 267 -5.52 -20.91 -31.77
CA LYS A 267 -5.38 -22.34 -32.08
C LYS A 267 -6.67 -23.02 -32.48
N ILE A 268 -7.81 -22.48 -32.05
CA ILE A 268 -9.13 -23.01 -32.39
C ILE A 268 -9.63 -22.25 -33.61
N PRO A 269 -10.11 -22.93 -34.66
CA PRO A 269 -10.68 -22.28 -35.84
C PRO A 269 -11.77 -21.29 -35.43
N ASP A 270 -11.77 -20.11 -36.06
CA ASP A 270 -12.74 -19.05 -35.81
C ASP A 270 -14.14 -19.48 -36.27
N ASP A 271 -14.85 -20.14 -35.36
CA ASP A 271 -16.20 -20.70 -35.51
C ASP A 271 -17.13 -19.92 -34.57
N SER A 272 -18.34 -19.61 -35.02
CA SER A 272 -19.34 -18.89 -34.21
C SER A 272 -19.61 -19.61 -32.88
N ALA A 273 -19.58 -20.94 -32.88
CA ALA A 273 -19.73 -21.74 -31.66
C ALA A 273 -18.59 -21.51 -30.64
N TRP A 274 -17.36 -21.29 -31.12
CA TRP A 274 -16.21 -20.98 -30.28
C TRP A 274 -16.33 -19.58 -29.66
N GLN A 275 -16.66 -18.57 -30.47
CA GLN A 275 -16.84 -17.20 -29.99
C GLN A 275 -17.96 -17.10 -28.95
N GLU A 276 -19.10 -17.77 -29.19
CA GLU A 276 -20.20 -17.86 -28.21
C GLU A 276 -19.76 -18.52 -26.90
N TRP A 277 -18.93 -19.57 -26.97
CA TRP A 277 -18.41 -20.22 -25.77
C TRP A 277 -17.45 -19.32 -24.98
N VAL A 278 -16.53 -18.62 -25.67
CA VAL A 278 -15.58 -17.70 -25.03
C VAL A 278 -16.32 -16.55 -24.34
N GLU A 279 -17.34 -15.99 -24.99
CA GLU A 279 -18.16 -14.91 -24.42
C GLU A 279 -18.93 -15.38 -23.17
N GLU A 280 -19.60 -16.53 -23.25
CA GLU A 280 -20.37 -17.09 -22.13
C GLU A 280 -19.48 -17.46 -20.94
N PHE A 281 -18.30 -18.04 -21.20
CA PHE A 281 -17.32 -18.39 -20.18
C PHE A 281 -16.75 -17.15 -19.51
N SER A 282 -16.31 -16.17 -20.30
CA SER A 282 -15.77 -14.91 -19.79
C SER A 282 -16.79 -14.18 -18.93
N ARG A 283 -18.04 -14.07 -19.39
CA ARG A 283 -19.13 -13.44 -18.62
C ARG A 283 -19.40 -14.15 -17.30
N SER A 284 -19.42 -15.48 -17.31
CA SER A 284 -19.74 -16.29 -16.13
C SER A 284 -18.59 -16.25 -15.11
N LEU A 285 -17.35 -16.25 -15.57
CA LEU A 285 -16.17 -16.11 -14.71
C LEU A 285 -16.04 -14.68 -14.15
N SER A 286 -16.26 -13.64 -14.96
CA SER A 286 -16.32 -12.25 -14.48
C SER A 286 -17.41 -12.05 -13.43
N GLY A 287 -18.62 -12.58 -13.65
CA GLY A 287 -19.67 -12.54 -12.63
C GLY A 287 -19.29 -13.26 -11.34
N MET A 288 -18.54 -14.37 -11.42
CA MET A 288 -18.04 -15.07 -10.25
C MET A 288 -16.99 -14.26 -9.50
N MET A 289 -16.12 -13.53 -10.21
CA MET A 289 -15.16 -12.59 -9.64
C MET A 289 -15.84 -11.42 -8.94
N GLU A 290 -16.89 -10.85 -9.54
CA GLU A 290 -17.65 -9.75 -8.96
C GLU A 290 -18.36 -10.17 -7.67
N ILE A 291 -18.94 -11.37 -7.64
CA ILE A 291 -19.58 -11.93 -6.45
C ILE A 291 -18.54 -12.26 -5.36
N ALA A 292 -17.38 -12.79 -5.73
CA ALA A 292 -16.26 -13.00 -4.81
C ALA A 292 -15.77 -11.66 -4.21
N THR A 293 -15.65 -10.64 -5.05
CA THR A 293 -15.35 -9.26 -4.66
C THR A 293 -16.39 -8.72 -3.67
N ALA A 294 -17.68 -8.89 -3.97
CA ALA A 294 -18.79 -8.50 -3.11
C ALA A 294 -18.76 -9.19 -1.74
N HIS A 295 -18.47 -10.49 -1.70
CA HIS A 295 -18.37 -11.27 -0.46
C HIS A 295 -17.26 -10.75 0.47
N PHE A 296 -16.05 -10.51 -0.07
CA PHE A 296 -14.94 -9.95 0.71
C PHE A 296 -15.21 -8.52 1.17
N GLN A 297 -15.98 -7.75 0.41
CA GLN A 297 -16.41 -6.41 0.81
C GLN A 297 -17.43 -6.46 1.96
N ALA A 298 -18.38 -7.41 1.94
CA ALA A 298 -19.39 -7.56 2.98
C ALA A 298 -18.83 -8.01 4.35
N SER A 299 -17.85 -8.93 4.36
CA SER A 299 -17.18 -9.37 5.60
C SER A 299 -16.45 -8.22 6.32
N LYS A 300 -15.88 -7.26 5.57
CA LYS A 300 -15.23 -6.06 6.13
C LYS A 300 -16.20 -5.00 6.67
N ASN A 301 -17.44 -4.98 6.21
CA ASN A 301 -18.42 -3.99 6.67
C ASN A 301 -18.80 -4.17 8.14
N SER A 302 -18.95 -5.41 8.61
CA SER A 302 -19.29 -5.66 10.03
C SER A 302 -18.17 -5.24 10.98
N PHE A 303 -16.91 -5.51 10.62
CA PHE A 303 -15.76 -5.02 11.38
C PHE A 303 -15.66 -3.50 11.33
N SER A 304 -15.78 -2.90 10.12
CA SER A 304 -15.72 -1.45 9.98
C SER A 304 -16.81 -0.76 10.81
N GLU A 305 -18.02 -1.31 10.87
CA GLU A 305 -19.11 -0.82 11.72
C GLU A 305 -18.77 -0.96 13.21
N MET A 306 -18.25 -2.12 13.65
CA MET A 306 -17.82 -2.36 15.03
C MET A 306 -16.71 -1.38 15.44
N PHE A 307 -15.69 -1.20 14.60
CA PHE A 307 -14.55 -0.35 14.88
C PHE A 307 -14.94 1.13 14.83
N CYS A 308 -15.81 1.54 13.90
CA CYS A 308 -16.42 2.87 13.93
C CYS A 308 -17.13 3.14 15.27
N LYS A 309 -17.89 2.16 15.77
CA LYS A 309 -18.57 2.28 17.07
C LYS A 309 -17.58 2.41 18.23
N GLN A 310 -16.50 1.62 18.24
CA GLN A 310 -15.45 1.75 19.26
C GLN A 310 -14.76 3.11 19.21
N LEU A 311 -14.46 3.63 18.02
CA LEU A 311 -13.93 4.98 17.86
C LEU A 311 -14.93 6.05 18.38
N ASP A 312 -16.22 5.86 18.14
CA ASP A 312 -17.28 6.76 18.65
C ASP A 312 -17.44 6.70 20.17
N ASP A 313 -17.18 5.55 20.78
CA ASP A 313 -17.18 5.36 22.23
C ASP A 313 -15.91 5.98 22.86
N LEU A 314 -14.76 5.92 22.18
CA LEU A 314 -13.51 6.54 22.60
C LEU A 314 -13.52 8.06 22.46
N GLU A 315 -14.14 8.59 21.40
CA GLU A 315 -14.24 10.02 21.10
C GLU A 315 -15.59 10.34 20.44
N PRO A 316 -16.59 10.80 21.22
CA PRO A 316 -17.92 11.09 20.72
C PRO A 316 -17.97 12.10 19.58
N ALA A 317 -16.98 12.99 19.45
CA ALA A 317 -16.91 13.92 18.33
C ALA A 317 -16.81 13.22 16.97
N LEU A 318 -16.27 12.00 16.92
CA LEU A 318 -16.13 11.20 15.69
C LEU A 318 -17.47 10.70 15.14
N LYS A 319 -18.57 10.76 15.91
CA LYS A 319 -19.91 10.39 15.42
C LYS A 319 -20.37 11.25 14.23
N SER A 320 -19.82 12.45 14.10
CA SER A 320 -20.05 13.33 12.94
C SER A 320 -19.31 12.90 11.67
N SER A 321 -18.33 12.00 11.78
CA SER A 321 -17.64 11.37 10.66
C SER A 321 -18.30 10.01 10.33
N PRO A 322 -19.09 9.88 9.24
CA PRO A 322 -19.92 8.70 8.99
C PRO A 322 -19.15 7.42 8.63
N SER A 323 -17.97 7.54 8.00
CA SER A 323 -17.18 6.40 7.54
C SER A 323 -15.90 6.20 8.34
N LEU A 324 -15.35 4.99 8.31
CA LEU A 324 -14.06 4.69 8.96
C LEU A 324 -12.93 5.52 8.33
N SER A 325 -12.97 5.75 7.01
CA SER A 325 -12.00 6.62 6.33
C SER A 325 -12.04 8.04 6.89
N ARG A 326 -13.22 8.64 7.03
CA ARG A 326 -13.36 9.99 7.61
C ARG A 326 -12.86 10.04 9.05
N LYS A 327 -13.27 9.08 9.89
CA LYS A 327 -12.80 9.00 11.28
C LYS A 327 -11.28 8.89 11.35
N ALA A 328 -10.69 8.01 10.56
CA ALA A 328 -9.24 7.83 10.50
C ALA A 328 -8.53 9.12 10.08
N LEU A 329 -8.92 9.72 8.95
CA LEU A 329 -8.30 10.96 8.47
C LEU A 329 -8.46 12.11 9.47
N ARG A 330 -9.63 12.19 10.13
CA ARG A 330 -9.89 13.21 11.15
C ARG A 330 -9.00 13.03 12.37
N ILE A 331 -8.78 11.81 12.83
CA ILE A 331 -7.82 11.53 13.91
C ILE A 331 -6.42 11.93 13.47
N LEU A 332 -5.95 11.44 12.30
CA LEU A 332 -4.58 11.65 11.83
C LEU A 332 -4.25 13.13 11.63
N ARG A 333 -5.15 13.91 11.01
CA ARG A 333 -4.94 15.36 10.81
C ARG A 333 -4.94 16.16 12.11
N SER A 334 -5.46 15.58 13.19
CA SER A 334 -5.56 16.23 14.50
C SER A 334 -4.35 15.95 15.38
N VAL A 335 -3.41 15.12 14.94
CA VAL A 335 -2.15 14.87 15.65
C VAL A 335 -1.21 16.05 15.44
N PRO A 336 -0.72 16.71 16.52
CA PRO A 336 0.27 17.78 16.40
C PRO A 336 1.52 17.32 15.65
N GLY A 337 2.01 18.16 14.75
CA GLY A 337 3.20 17.87 13.95
C GLY A 337 2.93 17.14 12.64
N ILE A 338 1.68 16.82 12.29
CA ILE A 338 1.28 16.32 10.96
C ILE A 338 0.92 17.50 10.06
N ASN A 339 1.66 17.73 8.97
CA ASN A 339 1.38 18.84 8.03
C ASN A 339 0.65 18.40 6.76
N CYS A 340 0.92 17.19 6.27
CA CYS A 340 0.37 16.69 5.02
C CYS A 340 0.01 15.21 5.11
N ILE A 341 -1.16 14.84 4.58
CA ILE A 341 -1.62 13.46 4.47
C ILE A 341 -1.69 13.09 2.99
N LEU A 342 -0.89 12.11 2.57
CA LEU A 342 -0.85 11.66 1.18
C LEU A 342 -1.93 10.60 0.93
N LEU A 343 -2.95 10.99 0.17
CA LEU A 343 -4.06 10.14 -0.22
C LEU A 343 -3.91 9.71 -1.68
N GLY A 344 -3.62 8.43 -1.90
CA GLY A 344 -3.54 7.83 -3.24
C GLY A 344 -4.93 7.56 -3.82
N MET A 345 -5.70 8.61 -4.11
CA MET A 345 -7.09 8.49 -4.57
C MET A 345 -7.19 8.55 -6.09
N ARG A 346 -8.07 7.70 -6.66
CA ARG A 346 -8.33 7.61 -8.10
C ARG A 346 -9.81 7.79 -8.47
N LYS A 347 -10.69 7.96 -7.47
CA LYS A 347 -12.14 8.12 -7.62
C LYS A 347 -12.56 9.43 -6.99
N GLN A 348 -13.43 10.18 -7.67
CA GLN A 348 -13.90 11.49 -7.23
C GLN A 348 -14.59 11.43 -5.86
N ASP A 349 -15.49 10.45 -5.65
CA ASP A 349 -16.21 10.30 -4.39
C ASP A 349 -15.28 10.14 -3.18
N TYR A 350 -14.11 9.50 -3.34
CA TYR A 350 -13.12 9.37 -2.27
C TYR A 350 -12.39 10.68 -1.98
N VAL A 351 -12.17 11.49 -3.01
CA VAL A 351 -11.59 12.82 -2.88
C VAL A 351 -12.55 13.73 -2.12
N ASP A 352 -13.82 13.72 -2.49
CA ASP A 352 -14.87 14.49 -1.81
C ASP A 352 -15.01 14.06 -0.33
N ASP A 353 -14.92 12.75 -0.05
CA ASP A 353 -14.90 12.19 1.30
C ASP A 353 -13.78 12.78 2.17
N ALA A 354 -12.57 12.90 1.61
CA ALA A 354 -11.43 13.50 2.31
C ALA A 354 -11.54 15.02 2.49
N PHE A 355 -12.11 15.72 1.50
CA PHE A 355 -12.34 17.17 1.63
C PHE A 355 -13.38 17.49 2.69
N ASP A 356 -14.40 16.65 2.87
CA ASP A 356 -15.37 16.82 3.94
C ASP A 356 -14.71 16.73 5.32
N VAL A 357 -13.73 15.83 5.49
CA VAL A 357 -12.96 15.74 6.74
C VAL A 357 -12.31 17.07 7.09
N LEU A 358 -11.87 17.87 6.10
CA LEU A 358 -11.24 19.17 6.33
C LEU A 358 -12.19 20.19 6.96
N LYS A 359 -13.51 20.05 6.73
CA LYS A 359 -14.57 20.91 7.27
C LYS A 359 -14.88 20.57 8.74
N GLU A 360 -14.53 19.37 9.19
CA GLU A 360 -14.77 18.93 10.56
C GLU A 360 -13.72 19.51 11.53
N PRO A 361 -14.10 19.85 12.77
CA PRO A 361 -13.14 20.37 13.75
C PRO A 361 -12.13 19.30 14.19
N PRO A 362 -10.88 19.67 14.49
CA PRO A 362 -9.86 18.73 14.92
C PRO A 362 -10.23 18.06 16.26
N ILE A 363 -9.75 16.84 16.45
CA ILE A 363 -9.89 16.05 17.67
C ILE A 363 -8.80 16.45 18.66
N GLN A 364 -9.19 16.96 19.83
CA GLN A 364 -8.24 17.48 20.81
C GLN A 364 -7.25 16.43 21.33
N ASN A 365 -7.69 15.17 21.48
CA ASN A 365 -6.92 14.10 22.12
C ASN A 365 -6.53 12.97 21.15
N ALA A 366 -6.20 13.30 19.89
CA ALA A 366 -5.90 12.30 18.86
C ALA A 366 -4.81 11.27 19.28
N ALA A 367 -3.74 11.73 19.94
CA ALA A 367 -2.68 10.84 20.45
C ALA A 367 -3.18 9.83 21.49
N ARG A 368 -4.15 10.22 22.33
CA ARG A 368 -4.77 9.31 23.32
C ARG A 368 -5.59 8.23 22.61
N ILE A 369 -6.32 8.59 21.55
CA ILE A 369 -7.09 7.63 20.74
C ILE A 369 -6.13 6.61 20.11
N LEU A 370 -5.05 7.08 19.49
CA LEU A 370 -4.02 6.20 18.92
C LEU A 370 -3.39 5.28 19.97
N SER A 371 -3.09 5.81 21.16
CA SER A 371 -2.56 5.00 22.27
C SER A 371 -3.56 3.95 22.75
N ALA A 372 -4.86 4.27 22.79
CA ALA A 372 -5.91 3.31 23.14
C ALA A 372 -6.00 2.18 22.10
N ILE A 373 -6.02 2.53 20.81
CA ILE A 373 -6.04 1.55 19.71
C ILE A 373 -4.81 0.65 19.76
N ALA A 374 -3.62 1.21 19.99
CA ALA A 374 -2.37 0.46 20.04
C ALA A 374 -2.26 -0.50 21.25
N LYS A 375 -2.90 -0.16 22.38
CA LYS A 375 -2.95 -1.00 23.59
C LYS A 375 -4.00 -2.10 23.50
N GLU A 376 -5.05 -1.89 22.72
CA GLU A 376 -6.12 -2.85 22.60
C GLU A 376 -5.73 -4.04 21.71
N THR A 377 -6.20 -5.20 22.12
CA THR A 377 -6.21 -6.48 21.40
C THR A 377 -6.90 -6.41 20.01
N LEU A 378 -7.29 -5.22 19.54
CA LEU A 378 -8.01 -4.99 18.30
C LEU A 378 -7.22 -5.38 17.06
N VAL A 379 -5.91 -5.15 17.04
CA VAL A 379 -5.04 -5.67 15.96
C VAL A 379 -5.07 -7.20 15.94
N GLN A 380 -5.12 -7.84 17.11
CA GLN A 380 -5.21 -9.30 17.22
C GLN A 380 -6.62 -9.84 16.92
N GLN A 381 -7.67 -9.09 17.22
CA GLN A 381 -9.05 -9.42 16.83
C GLN A 381 -9.26 -9.24 15.32
N TRP A 382 -8.65 -8.22 14.71
CA TRP A 382 -8.60 -8.05 13.25
C TRP A 382 -7.89 -9.23 12.58
N ASN A 383 -6.79 -9.72 13.14
CA ASN A 383 -6.08 -10.88 12.59
C ASN A 383 -6.87 -12.20 12.69
N LYS A 384 -7.96 -12.25 13.48
CA LYS A 384 -8.82 -13.41 13.71
C LYS A 384 -10.16 -13.36 12.99
N ALA A 385 -10.67 -12.16 12.70
CA ALA A 385 -11.82 -11.93 11.81
C ALA A 385 -11.38 -12.08 10.35
#